data_AF-A0A388PNW3-F1
#
_entry.id   AF-A0A388PNW3-F1
#
_cell.length_a   1.000
_cell.length_b   1.000
_cell.length_c   1.000
_cell.angle_alpha   90.00
_cell.angle_beta   90.00
_cell.angle_gamma   90.00
#
_symmetry.space_group_name_H-M   'P 1'
#
loop_
_entity.id
_entity.type
_entity.pdbx_description
1 polymer ?
#
loop_
_entity_poly.entity_id
_entity_poly.type
_entity_poly.pdbx_seq_one_letter_code
_entity_poly.pdbx_strand_id
1 'polypeptide(L)' 'MRRSGRAREQAATAATKVCALCAQRLPLDTFHWIKSSRTHHSYCRGCHSVYMAERYRRRRRAVLAQR' A
#
# COMPACT_ATOMS: atom_id res chain seq x y z
N MET A 1 26.03 15.71 -14.06
CA MET A 1 26.15 15.08 -12.72
C MET A 1 25.18 13.90 -12.62
N ARG A 2 25.63 12.65 -12.80
CA ARG A 2 24.81 11.43 -12.63
C ARG A 2 25.22 10.75 -11.32
N ARG A 3 24.62 11.18 -10.21
CA ARG A 3 24.83 10.58 -8.88
C ARG A 3 23.49 10.19 -8.30
N SER A 4 23.16 8.91 -8.35
CA SER A 4 22.23 8.26 -7.41
C SER A 4 22.50 6.77 -7.46
N GLY A 5 23.68 6.42 -6.95
CA GLY A 5 23.99 5.05 -6.58
C GLY A 5 23.26 4.66 -5.28
N ARG A 6 23.29 3.35 -5.03
CA ARG A 6 22.84 2.62 -3.84
C ARG A 6 21.36 2.24 -3.83
N ALA A 7 20.98 1.37 -4.77
CA ALA A 7 19.95 0.38 -4.51
C ALA A 7 20.45 -0.49 -3.34
N ARG A 8 19.91 -0.24 -2.15
CA ARG A 8 20.24 -0.94 -0.91
C ARG A 8 19.85 -2.41 -1.06
N GLU A 9 20.86 -3.21 -1.33
CA GLU A 9 20.85 -4.67 -1.15
C GLU A 9 20.85 -4.95 0.35
N GLN A 10 19.66 -4.87 0.95
CA GLN A 10 19.40 -5.26 2.34
C GLN A 10 18.36 -6.37 2.31
N ALA A 11 18.79 -7.56 1.88
CA ALA A 11 18.06 -8.81 2.06
C ALA A 11 18.19 -9.30 3.52
N ALA A 12 17.89 -8.43 4.49
CA ALA A 12 17.82 -8.80 5.89
C ALA A 12 16.44 -9.40 6.16
N THR A 13 16.27 -10.70 5.87
CA THR A 13 15.17 -11.59 6.35
C THR A 13 13.84 -10.90 6.59
N ALA A 14 13.40 -10.05 5.65
CA ALA A 14 12.18 -9.29 5.82
C ALA A 14 11.03 -10.30 5.70
N ALA A 15 10.25 -10.46 6.77
CA ALA A 15 9.04 -11.25 6.71
C ALA A 15 8.20 -10.76 5.52
N THR A 16 7.70 -11.71 4.73
CA THR A 16 6.93 -11.42 3.52
C THR A 16 5.47 -11.79 3.73
N LYS A 17 4.57 -11.05 3.07
CA LYS A 17 3.12 -11.28 3.09
C LYS A 17 2.58 -11.16 1.66
N VAL A 18 1.50 -11.88 1.38
CA VAL A 18 0.80 -11.82 0.10
C VAL A 18 -0.25 -10.71 0.16
N CYS A 19 -0.25 -9.81 -0.81
CA CYS A 19 -1.28 -8.80 -0.97
C CYS A 19 -2.60 -9.44 -1.45
N ALA A 20 -3.69 -9.21 -0.73
CA ALA A 20 -5.00 -9.77 -1.09
C ALA A 20 -5.62 -9.15 -2.36
N LEU A 21 -5.09 -8.02 -2.86
CA LEU A 21 -5.61 -7.37 -4.08
C LEU A 21 -4.82 -7.74 -5.34
N CYS A 22 -3.49 -7.69 -5.30
CA CYS A 22 -2.63 -7.99 -6.46
C CYS A 22 -1.97 -9.37 -6.42
N ALA A 23 -2.22 -10.16 -5.38
CA ALA A 23 -1.65 -11.50 -5.16
C ALA A 23 -0.12 -11.57 -5.13
N GLN A 24 0.58 -10.44 -5.08
CA GLN A 24 2.06 -10.41 -5.02
C GLN A 24 2.55 -10.69 -3.60
N ARG A 25 3.62 -11.50 -3.50
CA ARG A 25 4.37 -11.69 -2.24
C ARG A 25 5.37 -10.54 -2.11
N LEU A 26 5.14 -9.69 -1.12
CA LEU A 26 5.93 -8.49 -0.88
C LEU A 26 6.45 -8.47 0.58
N PRO A 27 7.52 -7.73 0.88
CA PRO A 27 7.98 -7.59 2.26
C PRO A 27 6.98 -6.79 3.11
N LEU A 28 6.94 -7.04 4.42
CA LEU A 28 5.96 -6.44 5.35
C LEU A 28 6.01 -4.89 5.39
N ASP A 29 7.15 -4.29 5.10
CA ASP A 29 7.33 -2.83 5.00
C ASP A 29 6.45 -2.19 3.91
N THR A 30 6.13 -2.95 2.86
CA THR A 30 5.21 -2.56 1.79
C THR A 30 3.75 -2.57 2.21
N PHE A 31 3.43 -3.00 3.44
CA PHE A 31 2.08 -2.99 4.00
C PHE A 31 1.95 -1.91 5.07
N HIS A 32 0.74 -1.39 5.28
CA HIS A 32 0.49 -0.43 6.37
C HIS A 32 0.38 -1.16 7.71
N TRP A 33 1.02 -0.61 8.75
CA TRP A 33 0.87 -1.08 10.12
C TRP A 33 -0.44 -0.58 10.74
N ILE A 34 -1.30 -1.51 11.17
CA ILE A 34 -2.56 -1.20 11.83
C ILE A 34 -2.32 -1.24 13.34
N LYS A 35 -2.36 -0.07 13.99
CA LYS A 35 -2.12 0.05 15.44
C LYS A 35 -3.18 -0.67 16.28
N SER A 36 -4.45 -0.67 15.85
CA SER A 36 -5.56 -1.27 16.60
C SER A 36 -5.49 -2.79 16.67
N SER A 37 -5.24 -3.46 15.55
CA SER A 37 -5.11 -4.92 15.49
C SER A 37 -3.69 -5.42 15.73
N ARG A 38 -2.70 -4.51 15.80
CA ARG A 38 -1.26 -4.83 15.85
C ARG A 38 -0.84 -5.78 14.72
N THR A 39 -1.43 -5.60 13.54
CA THR A 39 -1.16 -6.42 12.34
C THR A 39 -0.89 -5.57 11.10
N HIS A 40 -0.28 -6.18 10.09
CA HIS A 40 -0.12 -5.55 8.78
C HIS A 40 -1.39 -5.68 7.96
N HIS A 41 -1.77 -4.58 7.29
CA HIS A 41 -2.92 -4.50 6.40
C HIS A 41 -2.89 -5.60 5.31
N SER A 42 -4.06 -5.98 4.78
CA SER A 42 -4.17 -7.05 3.77
C SER A 42 -3.71 -6.61 2.38
N TYR A 43 -3.79 -5.32 2.09
CA TYR A 43 -3.33 -4.71 0.84
C TYR A 43 -1.98 -4.03 1.03
N CYS A 44 -1.08 -4.17 0.05
CA CYS A 44 0.14 -3.39 -0.01
C CYS A 44 -0.17 -1.90 -0.19
N ARG A 45 0.78 -1.03 0.15
CA ARG A 45 0.66 0.44 0.09
C ARG A 45 0.19 0.92 -1.29
N GLY A 46 0.70 0.33 -2.37
CA GLY A 46 0.30 0.69 -3.74
C GLY A 46 -1.16 0.32 -4.04
N CYS A 47 -1.59 -0.88 -3.67
CA CYS A 47 -2.99 -1.29 -3.81
C CYS A 47 -3.93 -0.45 -2.93
N HIS A 48 -3.49 -0.17 -1.71
CA HIS A 48 -4.24 0.63 -0.76
C HIS A 48 -4.43 2.08 -1.22
N SER A 49 -3.41 2.71 -1.83
CA SER A 49 -3.51 4.07 -2.35
C SER A 49 -4.50 4.17 -3.52
N VAL A 50 -4.47 3.22 -4.46
CA VAL A 50 -5.43 3.14 -5.57
C VAL A 50 -6.85 2.98 -5.04
N TYR A 51 -7.05 2.02 -4.12
CA TYR A 51 -8.36 1.80 -3.49
C TYR A 51 -8.90 3.06 -2.80
N MET A 52 -8.06 3.77 -2.04
CA MET A 52 -8.48 5.01 -1.37
C MET A 52 -8.77 6.15 -2.35
N ALA A 53 -8.00 6.28 -3.42
CA ALA A 53 -8.27 7.26 -4.47
C ALA A 53 -9.62 7.01 -5.16
N GLU A 54 -9.94 5.75 -5.48
CA GLU A 54 -11.24 5.38 -6.05
C GLU A 54 -12.38 5.64 -5.07
N ARG A 55 -12.22 5.27 -3.80
CA ARG A 55 -13.21 5.55 -2.75
C ARG A 55 -13.49 7.04 -2.61
N TYR A 56 -12.45 7.87 -2.62
CA TYR A 56 -12.59 9.32 -2.57
C TYR A 56 -13.33 9.87 -3.78
N ARG A 57 -12.98 9.42 -5.00
CA ARG A 57 -13.69 9.81 -6.23
C ARG A 57 -15.17 9.43 -6.19
N ARG A 58 -15.51 8.21 -5.74
CA ARG A 58 -16.90 7.75 -5.58
C ARG A 58 -17.67 8.62 -4.58
N ARG A 59 -17.09 8.89 -3.41
CA ARG A 59 -17.71 9.74 -2.40
C ARG A 59 -17.93 11.17 -2.92
N ARG A 60 -16.95 11.74 -3.61
CA ARG A 60 -17.04 13.08 -4.21
C ARG A 60 -18.16 13.14 -5.26
N ARG A 61 -18.26 12.15 -6.13
CA ARG A 61 -19.36 12.05 -7.13
C ARG A 61 -20.71 11.98 -6.44
N ALA A 62 -20.86 11.16 -5.41
CA ALA A 62 -22.11 11.05 -4.67
C ALA A 62 -22.52 12.40 -4.04
N VAL A 63 -21.57 13.15 -3.45
CA VAL A 63 -21.85 14.47 -2.87
C VAL A 63 -22.23 15.49 -3.94
N LEU A 64 -21.56 15.50 -5.09
CA LEU A 64 -21.86 16.41 -6.19
C LEU A 64 -23.21 16.12 -6.86
N ALA A 65 -23.59 14.84 -6.97
CA ALA A 65 -24.87 14.43 -7.56
C ALA A 65 -26.09 14.71 -6.66
N GLN A 66 -25.87 15.08 -5.39
CA GLN A 66 -26.92 15.46 -4.44
C GLN A 66 -27.15 16.99 -4.39
N ARG A 67 -26.52 17.75 -5.28
CA ARG A 67 -26.68 19.20 -5.44
C ARG A 67 -27.29 19.50 -6.80
#